data_AF-A0A920MNS3-F1
#
_entry.id   AF-A0A920MNS3-F1
#
_cell.length_a   1.000
_cell.length_b   1.000
_cell.length_c   1.000
_cell.angle_alpha   90.00
_cell.angle_beta   90.00
_cell.angle_gamma   90.00
#
_symmetry.space_group_name_H-M   'P 1'
#
loop_
_entity.id
_entity.type
_entity.pdbx_description
1 polymer ?
#
loop_
_entity_poly.entity_id
_entity_poly.type
_entity_poly.pdbx_seq_one_letter_code
_entity_poly.pdbx_strand_id
1 'polypeptide(L)'
;MRWLCRNVILIWIFGIGNSFFFPTSLDGKRILMNGPNTGMESSNEETIFDGNGFITSVVFKNETIVTSEVMIPKSRSLTFPLSDFLERDYFNLLSKMVYSFLVRKDIQSGTRNTIVLKYKDEYYATEETCRPLKLYYDNNEKIQILGKSNSIERMGAHMVEENTIISYKTLDKYPIRINNTNSIPWTPKKYPVMVHDGIKTKDNKYYIFPITSTGVGKLEDYLKRKIKIPFDSKLNKAGWVVYNIDKNNCTEIWMDEYADLFHVAHVDDIGNNMYKIYAPFIYNFTEWLSNKEHNLGIFVKEVTINMNDMKIDKTYNTNLNMDFINEYEGYLVGTAITNEPKAIFYNMKNKQNRTLSIPGEVVREIIPYNGMLIYFSHEKNLTETFLYVVKMSDGDILTKIQVPNRPPGMHTTMY
;
A
#
# COMPACT_ATOMS: atom_id res chain seq x y z
N MET A 1 -2.88 22.95 -33.32
CA MET A 1 -3.98 21.97 -33.24
C MET A 1 -4.67 22.12 -31.89
N ARG A 2 -5.89 22.66 -31.90
CA ARG A 2 -6.76 22.80 -30.72
C ARG A 2 -7.35 21.43 -30.39
N TRP A 3 -7.05 20.90 -29.21
CA TRP A 3 -7.75 19.73 -28.67
C TRP A 3 -9.11 20.19 -28.15
N LEU A 4 -10.19 19.72 -28.78
CA LEU A 4 -11.56 19.92 -28.30
C LEU A 4 -11.77 19.04 -27.06
N CYS A 5 -11.91 19.66 -25.88
CA CYS A 5 -12.55 19.04 -24.74
C CYS A 5 -14.02 18.81 -25.08
N ARG A 6 -14.45 17.56 -25.23
CA ARG A 6 -15.87 17.21 -25.21
C ARG A 6 -16.35 17.30 -23.76
N ASN A 7 -17.05 18.38 -23.44
CA ASN A 7 -17.83 18.50 -22.21
C ASN A 7 -19.01 17.52 -22.30
N VAL A 8 -18.92 16.39 -21.60
CA VAL A 8 -20.10 15.56 -21.29
C VAL A 8 -20.50 15.93 -19.87
N ILE A 9 -21.53 16.78 -19.76
CA ILE A 9 -22.22 17.05 -18.51
C ILE A 9 -23.23 15.90 -18.32
N LEU A 10 -22.86 14.90 -17.53
CA LEU A 10 -23.80 13.89 -17.02
C LEU A 10 -24.21 14.32 -15.62
N ILE A 11 -25.34 15.01 -15.52
CA ILE A 11 -26.04 15.26 -14.26
C ILE A 11 -26.92 14.03 -14.03
N TRP A 12 -26.46 13.10 -13.19
CA TRP A 12 -27.31 12.03 -12.67
C TRP A 12 -28.08 12.57 -11.46
N ILE A 13 -29.34 12.97 -11.68
CA ILE A 13 -30.31 13.14 -10.59
C ILE A 13 -31.00 11.78 -10.43
N PHE A 14 -30.49 10.93 -9.54
CA PHE A 14 -31.24 9.76 -9.08
C PHE A 14 -32.15 10.17 -7.93
N GLY A 15 -33.45 10.14 -8.18
CA GLY A 15 -34.48 10.23 -7.16
C GLY A 15 -34.61 8.91 -6.38
N ILE A 16 -34.29 8.99 -5.09
CA ILE A 16 -34.97 8.45 -3.90
C ILE A 16 -35.46 6.99 -3.95
N GLY A 17 -34.84 6.18 -3.07
CA GLY A 17 -35.33 4.86 -2.65
C GLY A 17 -34.68 4.31 -1.38
N ASN A 18 -33.61 4.93 -0.88
CA ASN A 18 -33.11 4.76 0.48
C ASN A 18 -32.68 6.14 0.98
N SER A 19 -33.12 6.51 2.18
CA SER A 19 -32.69 7.72 2.87
C SER A 19 -31.16 7.72 2.93
N PHE A 20 -30.52 8.57 2.13
CA PHE A 20 -29.08 8.74 2.15
C PHE A 20 -28.74 9.42 3.49
N PHE A 21 -28.34 8.64 4.49
CA PHE A 21 -27.85 9.22 5.74
C PHE A 21 -26.46 9.78 5.46
N PHE A 22 -26.31 11.10 5.59
CA PHE A 22 -25.02 11.77 5.50
C PHE A 22 -24.39 11.78 6.89
N PRO A 23 -23.32 11.00 7.16
CA PRO A 23 -22.69 11.00 8.47
C PRO A 23 -21.98 12.34 8.66
N THR A 24 -22.50 13.20 9.53
CA THR A 24 -21.98 14.56 9.74
C THR A 24 -20.50 14.58 10.14
N SER A 25 -20.01 13.52 10.78
CA SER A 25 -18.58 13.38 11.09
C SER A 25 -17.67 13.20 9.87
N LEU A 26 -18.23 12.87 8.71
CA LEU A 26 -17.48 12.83 7.44
C LEU A 26 -17.46 14.19 6.75
N ASP A 27 -18.17 15.21 7.24
CA ASP A 27 -18.14 16.51 6.58
C ASP A 27 -16.73 17.10 6.52
N GLY A 28 -16.33 17.55 5.33
CA GLY A 28 -14.99 17.99 5.00
C GLY A 28 -13.98 16.87 4.71
N LYS A 29 -14.36 15.60 4.85
CA LYS A 29 -13.45 14.46 4.61
C LYS A 29 -13.31 14.13 3.13
N ARG A 30 -12.10 13.72 2.78
CA ARG A 30 -11.74 13.23 1.45
C ARG A 30 -11.28 11.79 1.56
N ILE A 31 -12.01 10.88 0.93
CA ILE A 31 -11.67 9.46 0.86
C ILE A 31 -11.16 9.16 -0.54
N LEU A 32 -9.94 8.65 -0.64
CA LEU A 32 -9.25 8.40 -1.89
C LEU A 32 -8.85 6.94 -1.98
N MET A 33 -9.11 6.31 -3.11
CA MET A 33 -8.58 4.98 -3.44
C MET A 33 -7.66 5.11 -4.64
N ASN A 34 -6.44 4.60 -4.52
CA ASN A 34 -5.52 4.46 -5.66
C ASN A 34 -5.27 2.99 -5.95
N GLY A 35 -5.09 2.66 -7.21
CA GLY A 35 -4.84 1.30 -7.66
C GLY A 35 -4.52 1.29 -9.15
N PRO A 36 -4.05 0.17 -9.69
CA PRO A 36 -3.80 0.04 -11.11
C PRO A 36 -5.10 0.24 -11.92
N ASN A 37 -4.99 0.84 -13.10
CA ASN A 37 -6.03 0.80 -14.12
C ASN A 37 -5.88 -0.49 -14.93
N THR A 38 -6.34 -1.60 -14.39
CA THR A 38 -6.45 -2.87 -15.13
C THR A 38 -7.83 -2.93 -15.76
N GLY A 39 -8.07 -2.14 -16.82
CA GLY A 39 -9.32 -2.12 -17.55
C GLY A 39 -9.18 -2.80 -18.92
N MET A 40 -9.90 -3.91 -19.13
CA MET A 40 -10.43 -4.48 -20.39
C MET A 40 -9.55 -4.68 -21.64
N GLU A 41 -8.35 -4.10 -21.76
CA GLU A 41 -7.52 -4.18 -22.98
C GLU A 41 -6.16 -4.90 -22.77
N SER A 42 -5.83 -5.30 -21.55
CA SER A 42 -4.59 -6.00 -21.26
C SER A 42 -4.76 -7.51 -21.40
N SER A 43 -3.92 -8.13 -22.24
CA SER A 43 -3.77 -9.57 -22.39
C SER A 43 -3.64 -10.31 -21.06
N ASN A 44 -3.95 -11.61 -21.08
CA ASN A 44 -4.11 -12.55 -19.94
C ASN A 44 -2.95 -12.66 -18.91
N GLU A 45 -1.92 -11.80 -18.91
CA GLU A 45 -0.73 -11.92 -18.04
C GLU A 45 -0.24 -10.59 -17.40
N GLU A 46 -1.00 -9.49 -17.43
CA GLU A 46 -0.62 -8.29 -16.67
C GLU A 46 -0.81 -8.49 -15.15
N THR A 47 0.22 -8.14 -14.37
CA THR A 47 0.11 -8.21 -12.91
C THR A 47 -0.66 -7.01 -12.37
N ILE A 48 -1.29 -7.18 -11.19
CA ILE A 48 -1.97 -6.08 -10.49
C ILE A 48 -1.02 -4.91 -10.15
N PHE A 49 0.30 -5.03 -10.34
CA PHE A 49 1.26 -3.98 -10.04
C PHE A 49 1.64 -3.13 -11.27
N ASP A 50 1.27 -3.56 -12.48
CA ASP A 50 1.80 -2.97 -13.73
C ASP A 50 0.94 -1.83 -14.29
N GLY A 51 -0.36 -1.82 -13.97
CA GLY A 51 -1.29 -0.82 -14.50
C GLY A 51 -1.01 0.60 -13.98
N ASN A 52 -1.21 1.61 -14.81
CA ASN A 52 -1.08 3.01 -14.39
C ASN A 52 -2.03 3.34 -13.24
N GLY A 53 -1.64 4.25 -12.34
CA GLY A 53 -2.48 4.62 -11.22
C GLY A 53 -3.80 5.23 -11.66
N PHE A 54 -4.85 4.89 -10.94
CA PHE A 54 -6.18 5.38 -11.15
C PHE A 54 -6.80 5.66 -9.79
N ILE A 55 -7.02 6.95 -9.57
CA ILE A 55 -7.47 7.48 -8.29
C ILE A 55 -8.96 7.79 -8.40
N THR A 56 -9.72 7.20 -7.49
CA THR A 56 -11.12 7.54 -7.23
C THR A 56 -11.17 8.36 -5.95
N SER A 57 -11.81 9.53 -5.98
CA SER A 57 -11.96 10.43 -4.84
C SER A 57 -13.44 10.63 -4.54
N VAL A 58 -13.79 10.53 -3.26
CA VAL A 58 -15.11 10.88 -2.72
C VAL A 58 -14.93 11.96 -1.67
N VAL A 59 -15.51 13.13 -1.90
CA VAL A 59 -15.45 14.28 -0.99
C VAL A 59 -16.81 14.50 -0.37
N PHE A 60 -16.86 14.55 0.95
CA PHE A 60 -18.04 14.88 1.74
C PHE A 60 -17.94 16.35 2.11
N LYS A 61 -18.91 17.18 1.70
CA LYS A 61 -18.88 18.62 1.96
C LYS A 61 -20.27 19.23 1.96
N ASN A 62 -20.65 19.88 3.06
CA ASN A 62 -21.93 20.58 3.22
C ASN A 62 -23.11 19.71 2.81
N GLU A 63 -23.18 18.48 3.33
CA GLU A 63 -24.21 17.47 2.99
C GLU A 63 -24.22 17.01 1.52
N THR A 64 -23.27 17.47 0.70
CA THR A 64 -23.08 17.02 -0.67
C THR A 64 -21.91 16.04 -0.78
N ILE A 65 -22.01 15.15 -1.76
CA ILE A 65 -20.97 14.17 -2.06
C ILE A 65 -20.48 14.44 -3.48
N VAL A 66 -19.18 14.70 -3.61
CA VAL A 66 -18.52 14.88 -4.91
C VAL A 66 -17.65 13.67 -5.19
N THR A 67 -18.00 12.93 -6.25
CA THR A 67 -17.17 11.85 -6.78
C THR A 67 -16.36 12.36 -7.96
N SER A 68 -15.06 12.07 -7.98
CA SER A 68 -14.18 12.42 -9.10
C SER A 68 -13.08 11.39 -9.30
N GLU A 69 -12.48 11.44 -10.47
CA GLU A 69 -11.52 10.45 -10.92
C GLU A 69 -10.37 11.09 -11.66
N VAL A 70 -9.18 10.51 -11.48
CA VAL A 70 -8.02 10.88 -12.28
C VAL A 70 -7.17 9.66 -12.62
N MET A 71 -6.94 9.50 -13.92
CA MET A 71 -6.04 8.48 -14.45
C MET A 71 -4.65 9.06 -14.61
N ILE A 72 -3.65 8.37 -14.07
CA ILE A 72 -2.26 8.75 -14.20
C ILE A 72 -1.82 8.42 -15.63
N PRO A 73 -1.30 9.41 -16.38
CA PRO A 73 -0.90 9.18 -17.76
C PRO A 73 0.31 8.23 -17.80
N LYS A 74 0.33 7.34 -18.79
CA LYS A 74 1.45 6.42 -19.03
C LYS A 74 2.75 7.23 -19.11
N SER A 75 3.72 6.87 -18.28
CA SER A 75 5.00 7.57 -18.28
C SER A 75 5.69 7.37 -19.63
N ARG A 76 6.29 8.42 -20.20
CA ARG A 76 7.24 8.31 -21.32
C ARG A 76 8.60 7.73 -20.88
N SER A 77 8.67 7.11 -19.71
CA SER A 77 9.87 6.49 -19.16
C SER A 77 10.01 5.07 -19.69
N LEU A 78 11.24 4.55 -19.74
CA LEU A 78 11.45 3.13 -19.89
C LEU A 78 10.98 2.44 -18.60
N THR A 79 10.09 1.46 -18.73
CA THR A 79 9.50 0.71 -17.61
C THR A 79 9.85 -0.78 -17.72
N PHE A 80 10.04 -1.42 -16.57
CA PHE A 80 10.19 -2.88 -16.42
C PHE A 80 9.02 -3.40 -15.58
N PRO A 81 7.80 -3.51 -16.15
CA PRO A 81 6.68 -4.14 -15.46
C PRO A 81 7.02 -5.59 -15.05
N LEU A 82 6.38 -6.08 -14.00
CA LEU A 82 6.52 -7.45 -13.54
C LEU A 82 6.07 -8.45 -14.61
N SER A 83 5.08 -8.08 -15.44
CA SER A 83 4.65 -8.86 -16.60
C SER A 83 5.80 -9.17 -17.57
N ASP A 84 6.76 -8.26 -17.81
CA ASP A 84 7.92 -8.54 -18.68
C ASP A 84 8.72 -9.76 -18.18
N PHE A 85 8.82 -9.91 -16.85
CA PHE A 85 9.53 -11.04 -16.23
C PHE A 85 8.70 -12.33 -16.30
N LEU A 86 7.39 -12.24 -16.15
CA LEU A 86 6.49 -13.40 -16.25
C LEU A 86 6.41 -13.96 -17.68
N GLU A 87 6.30 -13.07 -18.67
CA GLU A 87 6.27 -13.39 -20.10
C GLU A 87 7.61 -13.95 -20.60
N ARG A 88 8.71 -13.58 -19.93
CA ARG A 88 10.09 -13.99 -20.25
C ARG A 88 10.51 -13.65 -21.69
N ASP A 89 10.07 -12.51 -22.20
CA ASP A 89 10.63 -11.97 -23.44
C ASP A 89 12.04 -11.43 -23.16
N TYR A 90 13.03 -12.33 -23.19
CA TYR A 90 14.43 -12.00 -22.91
C TYR A 90 15.00 -10.98 -23.90
N PHE A 91 14.51 -10.96 -25.14
CA PHE A 91 14.97 -9.99 -26.13
C PHE A 91 14.46 -8.59 -25.79
N ASN A 92 13.17 -8.47 -25.45
CA ASN A 92 12.59 -7.22 -24.97
C ASN A 92 13.30 -6.76 -23.68
N LEU A 93 13.43 -7.62 -22.67
CA LEU A 93 14.15 -7.32 -21.43
C LEU A 93 15.59 -6.84 -21.68
N LEU A 94 16.35 -7.54 -22.54
CA LEU A 94 17.71 -7.15 -22.90
C LEU A 94 17.73 -5.81 -23.64
N SER A 95 16.80 -5.57 -24.58
CA SER A 95 16.70 -4.31 -25.30
C SER A 95 16.42 -3.14 -24.37
N LYS A 96 15.54 -3.33 -23.37
CA LYS A 96 15.26 -2.35 -22.32
C LYS A 96 16.50 -2.12 -21.45
N MET A 97 17.22 -3.17 -21.06
CA MET A 97 18.48 -3.03 -20.31
C MET A 97 19.52 -2.22 -21.10
N VAL A 98 19.76 -2.55 -22.36
CA VAL A 98 20.70 -1.81 -23.24
C VAL A 98 20.26 -0.35 -23.39
N TYR A 99 18.98 -0.08 -23.60
CA TYR A 99 18.45 1.28 -23.65
C TYR A 99 18.67 2.04 -22.34
N SER A 100 18.51 1.37 -21.19
CA SER A 100 18.77 1.99 -19.88
C SER A 100 20.25 2.35 -19.68
N PHE A 101 21.17 1.51 -20.17
CA PHE A 101 22.61 1.79 -20.12
C PHE A 101 23.01 2.96 -21.04
N LEU A 102 22.43 3.05 -22.24
CA LEU A 102 22.87 3.98 -23.28
C LEU A 102 22.12 5.32 -23.29
N VAL A 103 20.84 5.34 -22.92
CA VAL A 103 19.95 6.50 -23.14
C VAL A 103 19.37 7.07 -21.85
N ARG A 104 18.97 6.22 -20.90
CA ARG A 104 18.31 6.67 -19.65
C ARG A 104 18.73 5.89 -18.42
N LYS A 105 19.47 6.54 -17.54
CA LYS A 105 19.96 5.97 -16.27
C LYS A 105 18.88 5.77 -15.21
N ASP A 106 17.74 6.45 -15.34
CA ASP A 106 16.66 6.38 -14.34
C ASP A 106 15.57 5.40 -14.79
N ILE A 107 15.67 4.15 -14.31
CA ILE A 107 14.62 3.14 -14.43
C ILE A 107 13.51 3.47 -13.41
N GLN A 108 12.28 3.62 -13.89
CA GLN A 108 11.09 3.89 -13.09
C GLN A 108 9.93 3.08 -13.67
N SER A 109 9.08 2.44 -12.86
CA SER A 109 7.82 1.84 -13.35
C SER A 109 6.87 2.95 -13.82
N GLY A 110 6.89 4.09 -13.15
CA GLY A 110 6.18 5.30 -13.53
C GLY A 110 4.66 5.24 -13.36
N THR A 111 4.13 4.23 -12.66
CA THR A 111 2.69 3.97 -12.58
C THR A 111 2.00 4.84 -11.53
N ARG A 112 2.67 5.11 -10.39
CA ARG A 112 2.10 5.81 -9.21
C ARG A 112 0.74 5.23 -8.79
N ASN A 113 0.60 3.91 -8.86
CA ASN A 113 -0.67 3.20 -8.66
C ASN A 113 -0.92 2.73 -7.22
N THR A 114 -0.01 3.01 -6.29
CA THR A 114 -0.04 2.40 -4.97
C THR A 114 -0.99 3.13 -4.03
N ILE A 115 -0.81 4.44 -3.84
CA ILE A 115 -1.52 5.20 -2.79
C ILE A 115 -1.56 6.69 -3.11
N VAL A 116 -2.46 7.43 -2.45
CA VAL A 116 -2.42 8.89 -2.35
C VAL A 116 -2.09 9.32 -0.93
N LEU A 117 -0.96 10.01 -0.77
CA LEU A 117 -0.46 10.52 0.51
C LEU A 117 -0.67 12.03 0.64
N LYS A 118 -0.98 12.51 1.85
CA LYS A 118 -0.94 13.94 2.20
C LYS A 118 0.36 14.25 2.94
N TYR A 119 1.15 15.18 2.41
CA TYR A 119 2.41 15.64 3.02
C TYR A 119 2.50 17.16 2.90
N LYS A 120 2.67 17.86 4.04
CA LYS A 120 2.73 19.33 4.11
C LYS A 120 1.56 20.00 3.39
N ASP A 121 0.34 19.54 3.66
CA ASP A 121 -0.91 19.99 3.05
C ASP A 121 -1.08 19.79 1.55
N GLU A 122 -0.20 18.99 0.94
CA GLU A 122 -0.28 18.66 -0.48
C GLU A 122 -0.52 17.17 -0.67
N TYR A 123 -1.26 16.83 -1.73
CA TYR A 123 -1.59 15.45 -2.08
C TYR A 123 -0.64 14.92 -3.14
N TYR A 124 -0.22 13.67 -2.98
CA TYR A 124 0.74 13.02 -3.86
C TYR A 124 0.27 11.62 -4.24
N ALA A 125 0.18 11.33 -5.53
CA ALA A 125 0.11 9.97 -6.03
C ALA A 125 1.52 9.37 -6.04
N THR A 126 1.68 8.22 -5.39
CA THR A 126 3.00 7.62 -5.14
C THR A 126 3.08 6.17 -5.59
N GLU A 127 4.29 5.75 -5.93
CA GLU A 127 4.76 4.36 -5.98
C GLU A 127 6.24 4.38 -5.55
N GLU A 128 6.79 3.23 -5.15
CA GLU A 128 8.11 3.15 -4.53
C GLU A 128 9.29 3.58 -5.42
N THR A 129 9.14 3.48 -6.74
CA THR A 129 10.29 3.53 -7.66
C THR A 129 10.50 4.89 -8.34
N CYS A 130 9.55 5.82 -8.22
CA CYS A 130 9.57 7.04 -9.03
C CYS A 130 9.20 8.32 -8.28
N ARG A 131 9.40 9.43 -8.97
CA ARG A 131 8.98 10.77 -8.51
C ARG A 131 7.46 10.84 -8.41
N PRO A 132 6.90 11.27 -7.27
CA PRO A 132 5.46 11.31 -7.10
C PRO A 132 4.81 12.40 -7.96
N LEU A 133 3.51 12.25 -8.23
CA LEU A 133 2.71 13.26 -8.90
C LEU A 133 1.94 14.07 -7.87
N LYS A 134 2.10 15.38 -7.90
CA LYS A 134 1.33 16.30 -7.09
C LYS A 134 -0.10 16.39 -7.64
N LEU A 135 -1.05 16.31 -6.72
CA LEU A 135 -2.48 16.40 -6.98
C LEU A 135 -3.04 17.66 -6.32
N TYR A 136 -4.16 18.14 -6.83
CA TYR A 136 -4.93 19.22 -6.22
C TYR A 136 -6.42 19.00 -6.44
N TYR A 137 -7.24 19.67 -5.64
CA TYR A 137 -8.67 19.73 -5.83
C TYR A 137 -9.02 21.05 -6.53
N ASP A 138 -9.82 21.00 -7.59
CA ASP A 138 -10.35 22.19 -8.24
C ASP A 138 -11.45 22.86 -7.39
N ASN A 139 -12.01 23.97 -7.90
CA ASN A 139 -13.08 24.70 -7.20
C ASN A 139 -14.37 23.88 -7.00
N ASN A 140 -14.51 22.75 -7.71
CA ASN A 140 -15.65 21.84 -7.60
C ASN A 140 -15.31 20.61 -6.74
N GLU A 141 -14.21 20.63 -5.98
CA GLU A 141 -13.71 19.48 -5.20
C GLU A 141 -13.44 18.24 -6.06
N LYS A 142 -13.07 18.42 -7.34
CA LYS A 142 -12.61 17.33 -8.20
C LYS A 142 -11.10 17.22 -8.16
N ILE A 143 -10.60 15.99 -7.99
CA ILE A 143 -9.17 15.72 -7.97
C ILE A 143 -8.56 15.86 -9.37
N GLN A 144 -7.39 16.49 -9.45
CA GLN A 144 -6.66 16.75 -10.70
C GLN A 144 -5.15 16.52 -10.49
N ILE A 145 -4.44 16.21 -11.58
CA ILE A 145 -2.98 16.14 -11.59
C ILE A 145 -2.41 17.53 -11.86
N LEU A 146 -1.57 18.03 -10.96
CA LEU A 146 -0.80 19.26 -11.19
C LEU A 146 0.47 18.99 -11.99
N GLY A 147 1.16 17.88 -11.71
CA GLY A 147 2.40 17.49 -12.38
C GLY A 147 3.34 16.69 -11.49
N LYS A 148 4.55 16.42 -11.97
CA LYS A 148 5.60 15.78 -11.15
C LYS A 148 6.05 16.73 -10.03
N SER A 149 6.30 16.19 -8.84
CA SER A 149 6.87 16.98 -7.75
C SER A 149 8.25 17.52 -8.12
N ASN A 150 8.50 18.81 -7.88
CA ASN A 150 9.82 19.40 -8.11
C ASN A 150 10.78 19.16 -6.93
N SER A 151 10.25 19.07 -5.71
CA SER A 151 11.01 18.99 -4.45
C SER A 151 11.20 17.57 -3.93
N ILE A 152 10.34 16.63 -4.30
CA ILE A 152 10.36 15.24 -3.81
C ILE A 152 10.84 14.35 -4.96
N GLU A 153 12.03 13.78 -4.85
CA GLU A 153 12.58 12.91 -5.90
C GLU A 153 11.95 11.51 -5.90
N ARG A 154 11.70 10.97 -4.71
CA ARG A 154 11.07 9.68 -4.44
C ARG A 154 10.23 9.77 -3.17
N MET A 155 9.18 8.96 -3.10
CA MET A 155 8.29 8.88 -1.95
C MET A 155 7.77 7.44 -1.88
N GLY A 156 8.03 6.76 -0.77
CA GLY A 156 7.48 5.44 -0.48
C GLY A 156 5.96 5.47 -0.45
N ALA A 157 5.37 4.28 -0.49
CA ALA A 157 3.92 4.13 -0.38
C ALA A 157 3.41 4.47 1.03
N HIS A 158 4.26 4.31 2.04
CA HIS A 158 3.87 4.53 3.44
C HIS A 158 4.65 5.67 4.07
N MET A 159 4.06 6.30 5.09
CA MET A 159 4.72 7.31 5.91
C MET A 159 5.02 6.71 7.28
N VAL A 160 6.21 7.00 7.83
CA VAL A 160 6.63 6.48 9.14
C VAL A 160 5.94 7.18 10.32
N GLU A 161 5.47 8.40 10.09
CA GLU A 161 4.60 9.19 10.97
C GLU A 161 3.93 10.30 10.13
N GLU A 162 3.01 11.05 10.74
CA GLU A 162 2.36 12.18 10.08
C GLU A 162 3.41 13.18 9.56
N ASN A 163 3.28 13.58 8.30
CA ASN A 163 4.21 14.49 7.63
C ASN A 163 5.69 14.04 7.63
N THR A 164 5.95 12.73 7.72
CA THR A 164 7.31 12.18 7.54
C THR A 164 7.31 11.08 6.48
N ILE A 165 7.86 11.41 5.32
CA ILE A 165 7.96 10.45 4.22
C ILE A 165 9.23 9.61 4.34
N ILE A 166 9.14 8.37 3.87
CA ILE A 166 10.32 7.56 3.58
C ILE A 166 10.55 7.46 2.09
N SER A 167 11.78 7.20 1.69
CA SER A 167 12.09 6.77 0.34
C SER A 167 13.30 5.84 0.39
N TYR A 168 13.47 5.02 -0.65
CA TYR A 168 14.68 4.23 -0.77
C TYR A 168 15.21 4.15 -2.20
N LYS A 169 16.53 3.93 -2.29
CA LYS A 169 17.24 3.64 -3.54
C LYS A 169 17.90 2.28 -3.40
N THR A 170 17.43 1.32 -4.19
CA THR A 170 17.71 -0.12 -4.06
C THR A 170 19.18 -0.52 -4.12
N LEU A 171 20.07 0.34 -4.64
CA LEU A 171 21.51 0.09 -4.85
C LEU A 171 22.42 1.10 -4.13
N ASP A 172 21.86 2.09 -3.44
CA ASP A 172 22.66 3.06 -2.68
C ASP A 172 23.28 2.37 -1.44
N LYS A 173 24.51 2.73 -1.07
CA LYS A 173 25.18 2.23 0.16
C LYS A 173 24.30 2.37 1.41
N TYR A 174 23.58 3.48 1.48
CA TYR A 174 22.61 3.80 2.53
C TYR A 174 21.24 4.01 1.87
N PRO A 175 20.46 2.94 1.69
CA PRO A 175 19.34 2.94 0.76
C PRO A 175 18.15 3.76 1.26
N ILE A 176 17.87 3.76 2.57
CA ILE A 176 16.69 4.41 3.16
C ILE A 176 16.97 5.88 3.48
N ARG A 177 16.02 6.77 3.15
CA ARG A 177 16.02 8.20 3.48
C ARG A 177 14.72 8.59 4.15
N ILE A 178 14.80 9.56 5.05
CA ILE A 178 13.64 10.16 5.72
C ILE A 178 13.50 11.62 5.27
N ASN A 179 12.29 12.04 4.91
CA ASN A 179 11.98 13.38 4.40
C ASN A 179 12.80 13.83 3.18
N ASN A 180 13.33 12.86 2.41
CA ASN A 180 14.30 13.10 1.34
C ASN A 180 15.51 13.94 1.78
N THR A 181 15.84 13.88 3.07
CA THR A 181 17.03 14.54 3.63
C THR A 181 18.22 13.56 3.59
N ASN A 182 18.80 13.25 4.74
CA ASN A 182 19.95 12.36 4.86
C ASN A 182 19.50 10.89 4.84
N SER A 183 20.31 10.04 4.21
CA SER A 183 20.14 8.60 4.35
C SER A 183 20.41 8.17 5.79
N ILE A 184 19.66 7.19 6.29
CA ILE A 184 20.01 6.55 7.56
C ILE A 184 21.26 5.68 7.34
N PRO A 185 22.18 5.57 8.31
CA PRO A 185 23.46 4.88 8.14
C PRO A 185 23.33 3.35 8.25
N TRP A 186 22.40 2.76 7.50
CA TRP A 186 22.25 1.31 7.38
C TRP A 186 22.88 0.83 6.08
N THR A 187 23.83 -0.10 6.17
CA THR A 187 24.35 -0.83 5.00
C THR A 187 23.80 -2.26 5.02
N PRO A 188 22.84 -2.58 4.15
CA PRO A 188 22.36 -3.94 3.98
C PRO A 188 23.48 -4.92 3.65
N LYS A 189 23.36 -6.15 4.18
CA LYS A 189 24.29 -7.25 3.85
C LYS A 189 24.15 -7.74 2.40
N LYS A 190 22.96 -7.60 1.82
CA LYS A 190 22.65 -8.02 0.44
C LYS A 190 21.86 -6.93 -0.28
N TYR A 191 22.10 -6.87 -1.59
CA TYR A 191 21.42 -5.99 -2.53
C TYR A 191 20.85 -6.80 -3.68
N PRO A 192 19.81 -6.32 -4.39
CA PRO A 192 19.05 -5.09 -4.10
C PRO A 192 18.16 -5.23 -2.86
N VAL A 193 17.86 -4.11 -2.21
CA VAL A 193 16.98 -4.05 -1.04
C VAL A 193 15.60 -3.53 -1.41
N MET A 194 14.58 -4.11 -0.78
CA MET A 194 13.19 -3.64 -0.81
C MET A 194 12.76 -3.31 0.62
N VAL A 195 12.22 -2.11 0.80
CA VAL A 195 11.66 -1.61 2.08
C VAL A 195 10.35 -0.95 1.74
N HIS A 196 9.25 -1.65 1.99
CA HIS A 196 7.91 -1.19 1.62
C HIS A 196 7.41 -0.11 2.59
N ASP A 197 7.68 -0.30 3.88
CA ASP A 197 7.09 0.45 4.97
C ASP A 197 8.11 0.72 6.09
N GLY A 198 7.70 1.44 7.11
CA GLY A 198 8.40 1.64 8.36
C GLY A 198 7.54 2.41 9.35
N ILE A 199 7.93 2.41 10.61
CA ILE A 199 7.19 3.13 11.65
C ILE A 199 8.14 3.84 12.61
N LYS A 200 7.73 5.02 13.09
CA LYS A 200 8.40 5.69 14.20
C LYS A 200 7.77 5.27 15.52
N THR A 201 8.61 5.03 16.51
CA THR A 201 8.17 4.79 17.90
C THR A 201 7.59 6.07 18.52
N LYS A 202 6.54 5.93 19.33
CA LYS A 202 5.82 7.07 19.96
C LYS A 202 6.71 7.93 20.86
N ASP A 203 7.72 7.34 21.47
CA ASP A 203 8.69 8.05 22.31
C ASP A 203 9.81 8.72 21.49
N ASN A 204 9.71 8.70 20.15
CA ASN A 204 10.61 9.35 19.20
C ASN A 204 12.07 8.90 19.28
N LYS A 205 12.35 7.71 19.81
CA LYS A 205 13.74 7.21 19.92
C LYS A 205 14.20 6.42 18.70
N TYR A 206 13.26 5.74 18.03
CA TYR A 206 13.57 4.79 16.97
C TYR A 206 12.66 4.94 15.75
N TYR A 207 13.24 4.72 14.58
CA TYR A 207 12.52 4.25 13.40
C TYR A 207 12.77 2.75 13.21
N ILE A 208 11.73 2.01 12.85
CA ILE A 208 11.79 0.57 12.64
C ILE A 208 11.31 0.25 11.23
N PHE A 209 12.15 -0.43 10.45
CA PHE A 209 11.84 -0.82 9.07
C PHE A 209 11.85 -2.35 8.95
N PRO A 210 10.85 -2.97 8.30
CA PRO A 210 10.85 -4.39 8.04
C PRO A 210 11.91 -4.78 7.01
N ILE A 211 12.45 -5.99 7.16
CA ILE A 211 13.30 -6.64 6.17
C ILE A 211 12.57 -7.89 5.68
N THR A 212 12.33 -7.95 4.36
CA THR A 212 11.63 -9.06 3.71
C THR A 212 12.58 -10.22 3.38
N SER A 213 12.03 -11.43 3.28
CA SER A 213 12.81 -12.61 2.93
C SER A 213 13.04 -12.73 1.42
N THR A 214 12.07 -12.25 0.63
CA THR A 214 12.13 -12.19 -0.82
C THR A 214 13.12 -11.13 -1.27
N GLY A 215 14.01 -11.52 -2.18
CA GLY A 215 14.86 -10.60 -2.94
C GLY A 215 15.19 -11.15 -4.32
N VAL A 216 15.93 -10.38 -5.12
CA VAL A 216 16.36 -10.82 -6.46
C VAL A 216 17.38 -11.96 -6.33
N GLY A 217 17.12 -13.07 -6.99
CA GLY A 217 17.92 -14.30 -6.87
C GLY A 217 17.55 -15.35 -7.92
N LYS A 218 18.24 -16.50 -7.90
CA LYS A 218 17.95 -17.66 -8.76
C LYS A 218 17.88 -17.34 -10.27
N LEU A 219 18.70 -16.39 -10.73
CA LEU A 219 18.71 -15.95 -12.14
C LEU A 219 18.98 -17.12 -13.10
N GLU A 220 19.87 -18.05 -12.73
CA GLU A 220 20.14 -19.25 -13.53
C GLU A 220 18.88 -20.13 -13.70
N ASP A 221 18.13 -20.36 -12.62
CA ASP A 221 16.90 -21.14 -12.66
C ASP A 221 15.80 -20.41 -13.47
N TYR A 222 15.73 -19.08 -13.38
CA TYR A 222 14.85 -18.26 -14.20
C TYR A 222 15.19 -18.38 -15.69
N LEU A 223 16.47 -18.22 -16.06
CA LEU A 223 16.96 -18.36 -17.44
C LEU A 223 16.72 -19.78 -17.98
N LYS A 224 16.92 -20.81 -17.15
CA LYS A 224 16.61 -22.22 -17.43
C LYS A 224 15.11 -22.55 -17.35
N ARG A 225 14.24 -21.54 -17.16
CA ARG A 225 12.78 -21.63 -17.12
C ARG A 225 12.20 -22.48 -15.98
N LYS A 226 12.97 -22.83 -14.95
CA LYS A 226 12.52 -23.60 -13.78
C LYS A 226 11.64 -22.77 -12.83
N ILE A 227 11.83 -21.45 -12.79
CA ILE A 227 11.01 -20.52 -11.99
C ILE A 227 10.52 -19.36 -12.86
N LYS A 228 9.33 -18.80 -12.59
CA LYS A 228 8.71 -17.77 -13.45
C LYS A 228 9.29 -16.38 -13.27
N ILE A 229 9.77 -16.03 -12.09
CA ILE A 229 10.35 -14.72 -11.79
C ILE A 229 11.72 -14.93 -11.11
N PRO A 230 12.69 -14.03 -11.31
CA PRO A 230 14.03 -14.14 -10.73
C PRO A 230 14.06 -13.65 -9.26
N PHE A 231 13.10 -14.13 -8.45
CA PHE A 231 13.02 -13.84 -7.03
C PHE A 231 13.28 -15.11 -6.21
N ASP A 232 13.96 -14.94 -5.08
CA ASP A 232 14.19 -15.98 -4.10
C ASP A 232 13.51 -15.61 -2.78
N SER A 233 12.42 -16.30 -2.45
CA SER A 233 11.66 -16.14 -1.20
C SER A 233 12.44 -16.52 0.06
N LYS A 234 13.62 -17.12 -0.09
CA LYS A 234 14.47 -17.56 1.02
C LYS A 234 15.84 -16.88 1.02
N LEU A 235 15.97 -15.74 0.34
CA LEU A 235 17.25 -15.04 0.22
C LEU A 235 17.79 -14.59 1.58
N ASN A 236 16.92 -14.04 2.42
CA ASN A 236 17.21 -13.63 3.79
C ASN A 236 16.09 -14.15 4.72
N LYS A 237 16.38 -14.24 6.01
CA LYS A 237 15.31 -14.39 7.01
C LYS A 237 14.56 -13.06 7.16
N ALA A 238 13.32 -13.09 7.63
CA ALA A 238 12.61 -11.87 8.00
C ALA A 238 13.34 -11.15 9.15
N GLY A 239 13.24 -9.83 9.21
CA GLY A 239 13.91 -9.06 10.24
C GLY A 239 13.48 -7.61 10.30
N TRP A 240 14.22 -6.84 11.09
CA TRP A 240 13.95 -5.43 11.36
C TRP A 240 15.24 -4.63 11.33
N VAL A 241 15.24 -3.48 10.66
CA VAL A 241 16.26 -2.44 10.84
C VAL A 241 15.73 -1.49 11.90
N VAL A 242 16.44 -1.38 13.02
CA VAL A 242 16.18 -0.37 14.05
C VAL A 242 17.19 0.75 13.89
N TYR A 243 16.71 1.94 13.52
CA TYR A 243 17.49 3.17 13.49
C TYR A 243 17.27 3.95 14.78
N ASN A 244 18.32 4.09 15.59
CA ASN A 244 18.31 4.94 16.77
C ASN A 244 18.60 6.38 16.37
N ILE A 245 17.65 7.27 16.64
CA ILE A 245 17.67 8.67 16.19
C ILE A 245 18.79 9.43 16.89
N ASP A 246 18.94 9.27 18.21
CA ASP A 246 19.91 10.02 19.01
C ASP A 246 21.35 9.59 18.74
N LYS A 247 21.57 8.28 18.58
CA LYS A 247 22.89 7.70 18.32
C LYS A 247 23.28 7.73 16.85
N ASN A 248 22.34 8.07 15.96
CA ASN A 248 22.50 8.04 14.52
C ASN A 248 23.15 6.72 14.05
N ASN A 249 22.57 5.58 14.46
CA ASN A 249 23.08 4.26 14.08
C ASN A 249 21.95 3.27 13.84
N CYS A 250 22.26 2.22 13.07
CA CYS A 250 21.30 1.19 12.69
C CYS A 250 21.75 -0.18 13.21
N THR A 251 20.80 -0.98 13.67
CA THR A 251 21.02 -2.38 14.04
C THR A 251 19.99 -3.26 13.33
N GLU A 252 20.44 -4.38 12.77
CA GLU A 252 19.54 -5.39 12.21
C GLU A 252 19.20 -6.43 13.27
N ILE A 253 17.92 -6.74 13.40
CA ILE A 253 17.41 -7.75 14.32
C ILE A 253 16.67 -8.79 13.50
N TRP A 254 17.17 -10.02 13.50
CA TRP A 254 16.71 -11.09 12.62
C TRP A 254 15.77 -12.06 13.34
N MET A 255 14.79 -12.56 12.60
CA MET A 255 13.91 -13.66 12.99
C MET A 255 14.47 -14.98 12.47
N ASP A 256 14.06 -16.10 13.07
CA ASP A 256 14.32 -17.42 12.50
C ASP A 256 13.16 -17.92 11.62
N GLU A 257 12.68 -17.05 10.73
CA GLU A 257 11.63 -17.42 9.77
C GLU A 257 11.82 -16.77 8.40
N TYR A 258 11.25 -17.39 7.38
CA TYR A 258 11.19 -16.83 6.02
C TYR A 258 9.77 -16.32 5.78
N ALA A 259 9.63 -15.00 5.79
CA ALA A 259 8.40 -14.28 5.52
C ALA A 259 8.70 -12.93 4.86
N ASP A 260 7.76 -12.44 4.06
CA ASP A 260 7.74 -11.07 3.57
C ASP A 260 6.94 -10.19 4.51
N LEU A 261 7.44 -8.97 4.69
CA LEU A 261 6.93 -7.98 5.62
C LEU A 261 6.74 -6.68 4.85
N PHE A 262 5.54 -6.49 4.31
CA PHE A 262 5.21 -5.27 3.58
C PHE A 262 4.69 -4.19 4.52
N HIS A 263 3.81 -4.50 5.47
CA HIS A 263 3.20 -3.49 6.35
C HIS A 263 3.67 -3.61 7.80
N VAL A 264 3.73 -2.48 8.50
CA VAL A 264 3.85 -2.40 9.97
C VAL A 264 2.60 -1.75 10.52
N ALA A 265 1.66 -2.57 10.99
CA ALA A 265 0.34 -2.11 11.43
C ALA A 265 0.40 -1.19 12.65
N HIS A 266 1.25 -1.53 13.62
CA HIS A 266 1.40 -0.74 14.84
C HIS A 266 2.72 -1.06 15.58
N VAL A 267 3.20 -0.10 16.37
CA VAL A 267 4.24 -0.31 17.38
C VAL A 267 3.81 0.26 18.71
N ASP A 268 3.89 -0.55 19.76
CA ASP A 268 3.53 -0.17 21.12
C ASP A 268 4.77 -0.20 22.03
N ASP A 269 4.89 0.77 22.92
CA ASP A 269 5.91 0.79 23.97
C ASP A 269 5.35 0.05 25.19
N ILE A 270 5.96 -1.10 25.52
CA ILE A 270 5.52 -1.95 26.62
C ILE A 270 6.39 -1.76 27.88
N GLY A 271 7.22 -0.70 27.91
CA GLY A 271 8.11 -0.35 29.00
C GLY A 271 9.47 -1.05 28.94
N ASN A 272 10.40 -0.60 29.79
CA ASN A 272 11.77 -1.13 29.90
C ASN A 272 12.56 -1.15 28.58
N ASN A 273 12.29 -0.17 27.70
CA ASN A 273 12.90 -0.09 26.37
C ASN A 273 12.59 -1.31 25.49
N MET A 274 11.38 -1.86 25.64
CA MET A 274 10.85 -2.94 24.83
C MET A 274 9.67 -2.43 24.01
N TYR A 275 9.64 -2.84 22.74
CA TYR A 275 8.59 -2.45 21.82
C TYR A 275 7.93 -3.70 21.27
N LYS A 276 6.61 -3.66 21.18
CA LYS A 276 5.83 -4.70 20.54
C LYS A 276 5.35 -4.20 19.17
N ILE A 277 5.80 -4.87 18.13
CA ILE A 277 5.43 -4.61 16.75
C ILE A 277 4.31 -5.55 16.35
N TYR A 278 3.30 -5.01 15.68
CA TYR A 278 2.23 -5.77 15.07
C TYR A 278 2.37 -5.66 13.55
N ALA A 279 2.50 -6.78 12.85
CA ALA A 279 2.67 -6.79 11.41
C ALA A 279 2.08 -8.07 10.79
N PRO A 280 1.51 -7.99 9.56
CA PRO A 280 1.19 -9.16 8.76
C PRO A 280 2.47 -9.81 8.20
N PHE A 281 2.61 -11.11 8.41
CA PHE A 281 3.69 -11.93 7.87
C PHE A 281 3.16 -12.67 6.65
N ILE A 282 3.81 -12.47 5.52
CA ILE A 282 3.37 -12.98 4.22
C ILE A 282 4.26 -14.15 3.80
N TYR A 283 3.63 -15.29 3.54
CA TYR A 283 4.27 -16.54 3.15
C TYR A 283 3.87 -16.91 1.73
N ASN A 284 4.80 -17.52 0.99
CA ASN A 284 4.61 -17.99 -0.40
C ASN A 284 4.32 -16.86 -1.41
N PHE A 285 4.80 -15.64 -1.15
CA PHE A 285 4.54 -14.49 -2.01
C PHE A 285 5.04 -14.71 -3.45
N THR A 286 6.26 -15.24 -3.63
CA THR A 286 6.83 -15.48 -4.97
C THR A 286 6.08 -16.56 -5.75
N GLU A 287 5.59 -17.57 -5.05
CA GLU A 287 4.79 -18.67 -5.59
C GLU A 287 3.42 -18.15 -6.04
N TRP A 288 2.76 -17.34 -5.20
CA TRP A 288 1.49 -16.66 -5.53
C TRP A 288 1.63 -15.64 -6.66
N LEU A 289 2.75 -14.92 -6.75
CA LEU A 289 3.05 -14.05 -7.89
C LEU A 289 3.13 -14.86 -9.20
N SER A 290 3.68 -16.07 -9.14
CA SER A 290 3.91 -16.94 -10.29
C SER A 290 2.67 -17.75 -10.71
N ASN A 291 1.86 -18.18 -9.75
CA ASN A 291 0.60 -18.88 -9.97
C ASN A 291 -0.41 -18.48 -8.89
N LYS A 292 -1.52 -17.87 -9.32
CA LYS A 292 -2.60 -17.39 -8.45
C LYS A 292 -3.40 -18.50 -7.76
N GLU A 293 -3.22 -19.76 -8.18
CA GLU A 293 -3.79 -20.94 -7.48
C GLU A 293 -3.09 -21.24 -6.15
N HIS A 294 -1.87 -20.74 -5.92
CA HIS A 294 -1.22 -20.87 -4.62
C HIS A 294 -1.87 -19.91 -3.61
N ASN A 295 -2.21 -20.41 -2.43
CA ASN A 295 -2.71 -19.55 -1.37
C ASN A 295 -1.58 -18.70 -0.78
N LEU A 296 -1.80 -17.38 -0.76
CA LEU A 296 -0.96 -16.45 -0.03
C LEU A 296 -1.25 -16.62 1.48
N GLY A 297 -0.25 -16.97 2.27
CA GLY A 297 -0.41 -17.09 3.71
C GLY A 297 -0.13 -15.75 4.36
N ILE A 298 -1.13 -15.05 4.85
CA ILE A 298 -0.93 -13.77 5.56
C ILE A 298 -1.40 -13.95 7.00
N PHE A 299 -0.50 -13.76 7.96
CA PHE A 299 -0.84 -13.93 9.38
C PHE A 299 -0.29 -12.79 10.21
N VAL A 300 -1.12 -12.20 11.06
CA VAL A 300 -0.69 -11.13 11.96
C VAL A 300 0.12 -11.74 13.10
N LYS A 301 1.27 -11.14 13.40
CA LYS A 301 2.09 -11.50 14.56
C LYS A 301 2.38 -10.30 15.45
N GLU A 302 2.60 -10.60 16.72
CA GLU A 302 3.24 -9.70 17.67
C GLU A 302 4.72 -10.07 17.77
N VAL A 303 5.62 -9.11 17.57
CA VAL A 303 7.05 -9.27 17.76
C VAL A 303 7.50 -8.31 18.86
N THR A 304 7.97 -8.84 19.98
CA THR A 304 8.54 -8.04 21.07
C THR A 304 10.04 -7.93 20.87
N ILE A 305 10.53 -6.70 20.68
CA ILE A 305 11.94 -6.37 20.54
C ILE A 305 12.41 -5.71 21.83
N ASN A 306 13.50 -6.21 22.41
CA ASN A 306 14.20 -5.57 23.50
C ASN A 306 15.34 -4.72 22.93
N MET A 307 15.23 -3.40 23.06
CA MET A 307 16.21 -2.45 22.50
C MET A 307 17.48 -2.30 23.35
N ASN A 308 17.51 -2.85 24.57
CA ASN A 308 18.74 -2.87 25.37
C ASN A 308 19.75 -3.87 24.80
N ASP A 309 19.27 -5.04 24.38
CA ASP A 309 20.09 -6.12 23.82
C ASP A 309 19.98 -6.21 22.28
N MET A 310 19.14 -5.38 21.65
CA MET A 310 18.82 -5.40 20.22
C MET A 310 18.45 -6.80 19.71
N LYS A 311 17.54 -7.46 20.44
CA LYS A 311 17.09 -8.83 20.12
C LYS A 311 15.58 -8.97 20.17
N ILE A 312 15.07 -9.99 19.49
CA ILE A 312 13.68 -10.40 19.64
C ILE A 312 13.58 -11.22 20.92
N ASP A 313 12.71 -10.77 21.82
CA ASP A 313 12.45 -11.46 23.09
C ASP A 313 11.32 -12.48 22.92
N LYS A 314 10.28 -12.12 22.18
CA LYS A 314 9.09 -12.95 21.99
C LYS A 314 8.42 -12.72 20.65
N THR A 315 7.97 -13.80 20.03
CA THR A 315 7.05 -13.76 18.89
C THR A 315 5.78 -14.52 19.25
N TYR A 316 4.62 -13.91 18.99
CA TYR A 316 3.32 -14.53 19.18
C TYR A 316 2.54 -14.48 17.87
N ASN A 317 2.16 -15.65 17.35
CA ASN A 317 1.30 -15.75 16.19
C ASN A 317 -0.16 -15.61 16.64
N THR A 318 -0.86 -14.62 16.11
CA THR A 318 -2.28 -14.40 16.44
C THR A 318 -3.19 -15.41 15.73
N ASN A 319 -2.68 -16.08 14.68
CA ASN A 319 -3.43 -16.90 13.72
C ASN A 319 -4.54 -16.15 12.98
N LEU A 320 -4.54 -14.81 13.01
CA LEU A 320 -5.49 -13.99 12.26
C LEU A 320 -5.02 -13.80 10.83
N ASN A 321 -5.84 -14.25 9.88
CA ASN A 321 -5.61 -14.06 8.45
C ASN A 321 -6.18 -12.72 8.00
N MET A 322 -5.35 -11.68 8.12
CA MET A 322 -5.75 -10.28 8.07
C MET A 322 -4.65 -9.44 7.43
N ASP A 323 -5.03 -8.51 6.55
CA ASP A 323 -4.14 -7.56 5.88
C ASP A 323 -4.78 -6.16 5.83
N PHE A 324 -4.04 -5.15 5.34
CA PHE A 324 -4.46 -3.74 5.27
C PHE A 324 -4.98 -3.24 6.63
N ILE A 325 -4.10 -3.29 7.61
CA ILE A 325 -4.42 -3.16 9.03
C ILE A 325 -4.24 -1.72 9.49
N ASN A 326 -5.29 -1.16 10.08
CA ASN A 326 -5.31 0.17 10.69
C ASN A 326 -5.49 0.05 12.21
N GLU A 327 -4.81 0.90 12.98
CA GLU A 327 -5.05 1.03 14.42
C GLU A 327 -6.24 1.96 14.69
N TYR A 328 -7.13 1.55 15.59
CA TYR A 328 -8.25 2.36 16.05
C TYR A 328 -8.63 2.01 17.48
N GLU A 329 -8.49 2.98 18.39
CA GLU A 329 -8.91 2.87 19.81
C GLU A 329 -8.37 1.61 20.52
N GLY A 330 -7.11 1.23 20.26
CA GLY A 330 -6.48 0.05 20.87
C GLY A 330 -6.83 -1.28 20.20
N TYR A 331 -7.54 -1.23 19.07
CA TYR A 331 -7.77 -2.37 18.19
C TYR A 331 -6.93 -2.24 16.92
N LEU A 332 -6.48 -3.38 16.40
CA LEU A 332 -6.12 -3.50 14.99
C LEU A 332 -7.38 -3.89 14.22
N VAL A 333 -7.69 -3.14 13.17
CA VAL A 333 -8.85 -3.37 12.30
C VAL A 333 -8.35 -3.54 10.87
N GLY A 334 -8.77 -4.61 10.20
CA GLY A 334 -8.36 -4.87 8.83
C GLY A 334 -9.21 -5.92 8.15
N THR A 335 -8.85 -6.22 6.91
CA THR A 335 -9.68 -7.05 6.03
C THR A 335 -9.31 -8.51 6.20
N ALA A 336 -10.32 -9.37 6.36
CA ALA A 336 -10.14 -10.81 6.34
C ALA A 336 -9.83 -11.29 4.92
N ILE A 337 -8.87 -12.21 4.79
CA ILE A 337 -8.57 -12.84 3.49
C ILE A 337 -9.49 -14.05 3.31
N THR A 338 -10.75 -13.76 2.97
CA THR A 338 -11.81 -14.75 2.75
C THR A 338 -12.63 -14.44 1.49
N ASN A 339 -13.40 -15.41 1.01
CA ASN A 339 -14.27 -15.23 -0.17
C ASN A 339 -15.41 -14.23 0.07
N GLU A 340 -15.87 -14.11 1.32
CA GLU A 340 -16.86 -13.12 1.73
C GLU A 340 -16.15 -11.97 2.45
N PRO A 341 -16.50 -10.70 2.20
CA PRO A 341 -15.93 -9.56 2.91
C PRO A 341 -16.22 -9.60 4.41
N LYS A 342 -15.14 -9.54 5.20
CA LYS A 342 -15.21 -9.46 6.67
C LYS A 342 -14.16 -8.50 7.20
N ALA A 343 -14.52 -7.74 8.23
CA ALA A 343 -13.58 -6.98 9.04
C ALA A 343 -13.16 -7.81 10.26
N ILE A 344 -11.87 -7.86 10.56
CA ILE A 344 -11.33 -8.47 11.78
C ILE A 344 -10.90 -7.35 12.73
N PHE A 345 -11.30 -7.48 13.99
CA PHE A 345 -10.90 -6.61 15.07
C PHE A 345 -10.05 -7.40 16.05
N TYR A 346 -8.85 -6.94 16.35
CA TYR A 346 -7.94 -7.54 17.32
C TYR A 346 -7.61 -6.57 18.43
N ASN A 347 -8.03 -6.87 19.67
CA ASN A 347 -7.73 -6.04 20.82
C ASN A 347 -6.28 -6.27 21.27
N MET A 348 -5.45 -5.23 21.15
CA MET A 348 -4.01 -5.33 21.43
C MET A 348 -3.69 -5.59 22.92
N LYS A 349 -4.60 -5.22 23.83
CA LYS A 349 -4.42 -5.36 25.29
C LYS A 349 -4.73 -6.77 25.80
N ASN A 350 -5.87 -7.32 25.42
CA ASN A 350 -6.38 -8.60 25.95
C ASN A 350 -6.34 -9.76 24.95
N LYS A 351 -5.89 -9.50 23.71
CA LYS A 351 -5.75 -10.49 22.61
C LYS A 351 -7.07 -11.11 22.15
N GLN A 352 -8.21 -10.58 22.58
CA GLN A 352 -9.50 -10.99 22.06
C GLN A 352 -9.65 -10.48 20.63
N ASN A 353 -10.30 -11.30 19.79
CA ASN A 353 -10.66 -10.91 18.45
C ASN A 353 -12.15 -11.12 18.21
N ARG A 354 -12.69 -10.38 17.25
CA ARG A 354 -14.01 -10.61 16.67
C ARG A 354 -13.93 -10.39 15.17
N THR A 355 -14.84 -11.04 14.46
CA THR A 355 -15.03 -10.85 13.03
C THR A 355 -16.42 -10.28 12.80
N LEU A 356 -16.54 -9.36 11.83
CA LEU A 356 -17.78 -8.76 11.42
C LEU A 356 -17.96 -8.97 9.92
N SER A 357 -19.04 -9.62 9.51
CA SER A 357 -19.44 -9.64 8.10
C SER A 357 -19.83 -8.23 7.67
N ILE A 358 -19.34 -7.80 6.52
CA ILE A 358 -19.62 -6.47 5.97
C ILE A 358 -20.21 -6.62 4.56
N PRO A 359 -21.10 -5.72 4.12
CA PRO A 359 -21.68 -5.79 2.79
C PRO A 359 -20.63 -5.57 1.69
N GLY A 360 -20.74 -6.31 0.59
CA GLY A 360 -19.80 -6.25 -0.52
C GLY A 360 -19.57 -7.61 -1.17
N GLU A 361 -18.80 -7.62 -2.27
CA GLU A 361 -18.25 -8.85 -2.85
C GLU A 361 -16.72 -8.85 -2.77
N VAL A 362 -16.06 -7.86 -3.39
CA VAL A 362 -14.60 -7.71 -3.32
C VAL A 362 -14.26 -6.47 -2.50
N VAL A 363 -13.57 -6.64 -1.38
CA VAL A 363 -13.09 -5.57 -0.49
C VAL A 363 -11.60 -5.79 -0.21
N ARG A 364 -10.82 -4.71 -0.14
CA ARG A 364 -9.36 -4.78 0.09
C ARG A 364 -8.92 -4.09 1.37
N GLU A 365 -9.06 -2.78 1.45
CA GLU A 365 -8.66 -1.99 2.62
C GLU A 365 -9.89 -1.36 3.29
N ILE A 366 -9.88 -1.38 4.62
CA ILE A 366 -10.95 -0.85 5.47
C ILE A 366 -10.36 0.21 6.38
N ILE A 367 -10.93 1.42 6.35
CA ILE A 367 -10.58 2.52 7.25
C ILE A 367 -11.59 2.57 8.41
N PRO A 368 -11.19 2.29 9.66
CA PRO A 368 -12.01 2.56 10.82
C PRO A 368 -12.02 4.07 11.14
N TYR A 369 -13.21 4.65 11.37
CA TYR A 369 -13.34 6.05 11.73
C TYR A 369 -14.64 6.34 12.48
N ASN A 370 -14.54 6.91 13.68
CA ASN A 370 -15.65 7.43 14.47
C ASN A 370 -16.86 6.48 14.54
N GLY A 371 -16.64 5.23 14.96
CA GLY A 371 -17.69 4.20 15.02
C GLY A 371 -18.09 3.58 13.67
N MET A 372 -17.45 3.95 12.55
CA MET A 372 -17.73 3.45 11.19
C MET A 372 -16.58 2.66 10.56
N LEU A 373 -16.90 1.77 9.62
CA LEU A 373 -15.95 1.22 8.67
C LEU A 373 -16.22 1.83 7.30
N ILE A 374 -15.16 2.30 6.65
CA ILE A 374 -15.20 2.96 5.35
C ILE A 374 -14.35 2.16 4.38
N TYR A 375 -14.92 1.71 3.28
CA TYR A 375 -14.20 0.87 2.31
C TYR A 375 -14.85 0.89 0.93
N PHE A 376 -14.06 0.59 -0.10
CA PHE A 376 -14.59 0.37 -1.44
C PHE A 376 -14.93 -1.11 -1.65
N SER A 377 -16.06 -1.37 -2.30
CA SER A 377 -16.44 -2.70 -2.77
C SER A 377 -16.78 -2.71 -4.24
N HIS A 378 -16.37 -3.77 -4.93
CA HIS A 378 -16.71 -4.04 -6.32
C HIS A 378 -17.64 -5.26 -6.36
N GLU A 379 -18.82 -5.08 -6.95
CA GLU A 379 -19.99 -5.94 -6.78
C GLU A 379 -20.68 -6.26 -8.12
N LYS A 380 -21.75 -7.07 -8.05
CA LYS A 380 -22.66 -7.42 -9.14
C LYS A 380 -21.94 -8.12 -10.29
N ASN A 381 -21.17 -9.16 -9.97
CA ASN A 381 -20.28 -9.81 -10.94
C ASN A 381 -19.27 -8.82 -11.54
N LEU A 382 -18.73 -7.92 -10.71
CA LEU A 382 -17.66 -6.99 -11.08
C LEU A 382 -18.09 -5.90 -12.09
N THR A 383 -19.35 -5.47 -12.04
CA THR A 383 -19.88 -4.42 -12.94
C THR A 383 -20.20 -3.10 -12.25
N GLU A 384 -20.21 -3.06 -10.92
CA GLU A 384 -20.46 -1.83 -10.17
C GLU A 384 -19.50 -1.69 -9.00
N THR A 385 -19.20 -0.45 -8.63
CA THR A 385 -18.29 -0.13 -7.52
C THR A 385 -18.94 0.87 -6.59
N PHE A 386 -18.76 0.65 -5.29
CA PHE A 386 -19.35 1.46 -4.25
C PHE A 386 -18.34 1.83 -3.19
N LEU A 387 -18.43 3.04 -2.66
CA LEU A 387 -17.92 3.37 -1.34
C LEU A 387 -18.99 3.04 -0.31
N TYR A 388 -18.67 2.17 0.63
CA TYR A 388 -19.47 1.85 1.79
C TYR A 388 -19.03 2.65 3.01
N VAL A 389 -20.02 3.07 3.79
CA VAL A 389 -19.84 3.47 5.18
C VAL A 389 -20.83 2.66 5.99
N VAL A 390 -20.32 1.83 6.89
CA VAL A 390 -21.14 0.93 7.73
C VAL A 390 -20.80 1.13 9.20
N LYS A 391 -21.71 0.76 10.11
CA LYS A 391 -21.43 0.80 11.55
C LYS A 391 -20.42 -0.29 11.94
N MET A 392 -19.47 0.05 12.81
CA MET A 392 -18.51 -0.91 13.36
C MET A 392 -19.14 -1.95 14.31
N SER A 393 -20.33 -1.66 14.85
CA SER A 393 -21.03 -2.53 15.80
C SER A 393 -21.57 -3.79 15.15
N ASP A 394 -22.23 -3.64 13.99
CA ASP A 394 -23.09 -4.64 13.38
C ASP A 394 -22.97 -4.73 11.85
N GLY A 395 -22.25 -3.82 11.20
CA GLY A 395 -22.09 -3.81 9.75
C GLY A 395 -23.27 -3.19 8.99
N ASP A 396 -24.23 -2.57 9.70
CA ASP A 396 -25.35 -1.87 9.08
C ASP A 396 -24.85 -0.76 8.14
N ILE A 397 -25.42 -0.72 6.94
CA ILE A 397 -25.13 0.33 5.96
C ILE A 397 -25.66 1.67 6.47
N LEU A 398 -24.76 2.63 6.67
CA LEU A 398 -25.11 4.03 6.91
C LEU A 398 -25.25 4.76 5.58
N THR A 399 -24.27 4.59 4.69
CA THR A 399 -24.33 5.12 3.33
C THR A 399 -23.63 4.21 2.33
N LYS A 400 -24.12 4.23 1.08
CA LYS A 400 -23.59 3.47 -0.05
C LYS A 400 -23.58 4.39 -1.27
N ILE A 401 -22.38 4.78 -1.69
CA ILE A 401 -22.16 5.76 -2.76
C ILE A 401 -21.64 5.02 -3.98
N GLN A 402 -22.37 5.08 -5.09
CA GLN A 402 -21.87 4.55 -6.35
C GLN A 402 -20.69 5.40 -6.83
N VAL A 403 -19.59 4.74 -7.14
CA VAL A 403 -18.41 5.36 -7.76
C VAL A 403 -18.16 4.69 -9.12
N PRO A 404 -17.32 5.26 -9.99
CA PRO A 404 -17.12 4.68 -11.30
C PRO A 404 -16.55 3.26 -11.22
N ASN A 405 -16.90 2.45 -12.22
CA ASN A 405 -16.74 1.00 -12.14
C ASN A 405 -15.28 0.56 -12.26
N ARG A 406 -14.68 0.09 -11.15
CA ARG A 406 -13.37 -0.56 -11.11
C ARG A 406 -13.19 -1.41 -9.84
N PRO A 407 -12.39 -2.49 -9.88
CA PRO A 407 -12.01 -3.23 -8.67
C PRO A 407 -11.36 -2.31 -7.62
N PRO A 408 -11.44 -2.65 -6.32
CA PRO A 408 -10.76 -1.87 -5.30
C PRO A 408 -9.26 -1.85 -5.55
N GLY A 409 -8.65 -0.68 -5.33
CA GLY A 409 -7.24 -0.44 -5.58
C GLY A 409 -6.29 -1.05 -4.54
N MET A 410 -5.04 -0.61 -4.54
CA MET A 410 -4.04 -1.07 -3.58
C MET A 410 -4.32 -0.49 -2.20
N HIS A 411 -4.39 0.85 -2.11
CA HIS A 411 -4.63 1.54 -0.86
C HIS A 411 -5.77 2.56 -0.91
N THR A 412 -6.43 2.70 0.23
CA THR A 412 -7.45 3.71 0.52
C THR A 412 -6.94 4.63 1.63
N THR A 413 -7.08 5.93 1.44
CA THR A 413 -6.71 6.96 2.44
C THR A 413 -7.86 7.90 2.72
N MET A 414 -7.82 8.51 3.91
CA MET A 414 -8.80 9.50 4.33
C MET A 414 -8.09 10.68 4.99
N TYR A 415 -8.49 11.90 4.63
CA TYR A 415 -7.94 13.15 5.17
C TYR A 415 -9.06 14.08 5.64
#